data_AF-A0ABD3ASP9-F1
#
_entry.id   AF-A0ABD3ASP9-F1
#
_cell.length_a   1.000
_cell.length_b   1.000
_cell.length_c   1.000
_cell.angle_alpha   90.00
_cell.angle_beta   90.00
_cell.angle_gamma   90.00
#
_symmetry.space_group_name_H-M   'P 1'
#
loop_
_entity.id
_entity.type
_entity.pdbx_description
1 polymer ?
#
loop_
_entity_poly.entity_id
_entity_poly.type
_entity_poly.pdbx_seq_one_letter_code
_entity_poly.pdbx_strand_id
1 'polypeptide(L)'
;MKAAMRSKMWTYNPRDDIDFEKGMLFTNVDAFRAALNDYVIQKGFPLVRQKNERTRCTAKCGIEGCQWRIHASPVGDTTTFMIKSYHAEHTCVMSKKNTKATSD
;
A
#
# COMPACT_ATOMS: atom_id res chain seq x y z
N MET A 1 -23.80 -2.56 13.02
CA MET A 1 -22.64 -1.84 12.43
C MET A 1 -21.28 -2.18 13.06
N LYS A 2 -21.18 -2.74 14.28
CA LYS A 2 -19.88 -3.08 14.92
C LYS A 2 -19.29 -4.45 14.57
N ALA A 3 -20.07 -5.39 14.02
CA ALA A 3 -19.62 -6.76 13.75
C ALA A 3 -18.72 -6.91 12.51
N ALA A 4 -18.86 -6.05 11.51
CA ALA A 4 -18.15 -6.17 10.22
C ALA A 4 -16.69 -5.68 10.23
N MET A 5 -16.25 -4.97 11.28
CA MET A 5 -14.88 -4.44 11.37
C MET A 5 -13.86 -5.48 11.86
N ARG A 6 -14.30 -6.55 12.56
CA ARG A 6 -13.39 -7.57 13.10
C ARG A 6 -12.87 -8.53 12.02
N SER A 7 -13.65 -8.78 10.97
CA SER A 7 -13.29 -9.69 9.87
C SER A 7 -12.39 -9.06 8.80
N LYS A 8 -12.12 -7.74 8.87
CA LYS A 8 -11.29 -6.98 7.92
C LYS A 8 -10.02 -6.42 8.55
N MET A 9 -9.72 -6.83 9.78
CA MET A 9 -8.50 -6.44 10.49
C MET A 9 -7.34 -7.25 9.94
N TRP A 10 -6.32 -6.56 9.44
CA TRP A 10 -5.10 -7.18 8.97
C TRP A 10 -4.34 -7.79 10.14
N THR A 11 -3.92 -9.03 9.94
CA THR A 11 -3.06 -9.79 10.85
C THR A 11 -1.76 -10.10 10.15
N TYR A 12 -0.65 -9.83 10.82
CA TYR A 12 0.65 -10.22 10.31
C TYR A 12 0.78 -11.75 10.26
N ASN A 13 1.12 -12.28 9.09
CA ASN A 13 1.54 -13.67 8.92
C ASN A 13 2.87 -13.69 8.15
N PRO A 14 3.99 -14.13 8.76
CA PRO A 14 5.30 -14.13 8.12
C PRO A 14 5.41 -15.15 6.96
N ARG A 15 4.42 -16.02 6.76
CA ARG A 15 4.41 -17.01 5.69
C ARG A 15 3.64 -16.55 4.44
N ASP A 16 2.87 -15.49 4.56
CA ASP A 16 2.01 -15.02 3.47
C ASP A 16 2.63 -13.80 2.79
N ASP A 17 2.40 -13.69 1.49
CA ASP A 17 2.69 -12.47 0.75
C ASP A 17 1.82 -11.31 1.27
N ILE A 18 2.43 -10.15 1.46
CA ILE A 18 1.71 -8.94 1.82
C ILE A 18 1.16 -8.33 0.54
N ASP A 19 -0.15 -8.15 0.50
CA ASP A 19 -0.85 -7.36 -0.50
C ASP A 19 -1.85 -6.42 0.19
N PHE A 20 -2.11 -5.28 -0.46
CA PHE A 20 -2.98 -4.24 0.08
C PHE A 20 -4.24 -4.08 -0.74
N GLU A 21 -5.32 -3.73 -0.06
CA GLU A 21 -6.61 -3.43 -0.66
C GLU A 21 -7.25 -2.23 0.04
N LYS A 22 -8.06 -1.50 -0.72
CA LYS A 22 -8.87 -0.41 -0.17
C LYS A 22 -9.83 -0.96 0.88
N GLY A 23 -9.86 -0.33 2.05
CA GLY A 23 -10.73 -0.70 3.16
C GLY A 23 -10.15 -1.72 4.14
N MET A 24 -8.93 -2.22 3.91
CA MET A 24 -8.20 -3.00 4.92
C MET A 24 -7.96 -2.15 6.17
N LEU A 25 -8.13 -2.79 7.34
CA LEU A 25 -7.98 -2.17 8.63
C LEU A 25 -6.69 -2.64 9.30
N PHE A 26 -6.07 -1.74 10.04
CA PHE A 26 -4.91 -2.02 10.89
C PHE A 26 -5.23 -1.55 12.30
N THR A 27 -4.65 -2.24 13.29
CA THR A 27 -4.87 -1.95 14.70
C THR A 27 -4.44 -0.52 15.05
N ASN A 28 -3.36 -0.04 14.43
CA ASN A 28 -2.87 1.33 14.55
C ASN A 28 -1.97 1.72 13.36
N VAL A 29 -1.49 2.96 13.38
CA VAL A 29 -0.59 3.50 12.34
C VAL A 29 0.75 2.75 12.27
N ASP A 30 1.24 2.24 13.40
CA ASP A 30 2.53 1.56 13.45
C ASP A 30 2.47 0.16 12.83
N ALA A 31 1.37 -0.57 13.06
CA ALA A 31 1.07 -1.82 12.36
C ALA A 31 0.99 -1.62 10.85
N PHE A 32 0.32 -0.55 10.40
CA PHE A 32 0.30 -0.19 8.98
C PHE A 32 1.71 0.12 8.44
N ARG A 33 2.51 0.90 9.17
CA ARG A 33 3.88 1.26 8.76
C ARG A 33 4.82 0.07 8.68
N ALA A 34 4.67 -0.90 9.58
CA ALA A 34 5.42 -2.15 9.58
C ALA A 34 5.06 -2.97 8.34
N ALA A 35 3.76 -3.24 8.13
CA ALA A 35 3.26 -3.94 6.94
C ALA A 35 3.70 -3.26 5.63
N LEU A 36 3.64 -1.92 5.58
CA LEU A 36 4.06 -1.15 4.41
C LEU A 36 5.56 -1.28 4.15
N ASN A 37 6.40 -1.33 5.17
CA ASN A 37 7.84 -1.54 5.00
C ASN A 37 8.13 -2.95 4.48
N ASP A 38 7.50 -3.97 5.05
CA ASP A 38 7.68 -5.36 4.62
C ASP A 38 7.19 -5.56 3.19
N TYR A 39 6.04 -4.97 2.82
CA TYR A 39 5.54 -4.95 1.44
C TYR A 39 6.55 -4.32 0.47
N VAL A 40 7.15 -3.20 0.85
CA VAL A 40 8.14 -2.50 0.02
C VAL A 40 9.39 -3.35 -0.17
N ILE A 41 9.85 -4.05 0.89
CA ILE A 41 10.96 -4.98 0.83
C ILE A 41 10.61 -6.16 -0.09
N GLN A 42 9.42 -6.75 0.08
CA GLN A 42 8.93 -7.88 -0.70
C GLN A 42 8.82 -7.55 -2.20
N LYS A 43 8.26 -6.39 -2.57
CA LYS A 43 8.08 -5.99 -3.97
C LYS A 43 9.32 -5.29 -4.58
N GLY A 44 10.26 -4.83 -3.75
CA GLY A 44 11.54 -4.30 -4.20
C GLY A 44 11.50 -2.96 -4.94
N PHE A 45 10.89 -1.93 -4.35
CA PHE A 45 10.88 -0.57 -4.94
C PHE A 45 11.24 0.51 -3.90
N PRO A 46 11.79 1.67 -4.29
CA PRO A 46 12.03 2.75 -3.34
C PRO A 46 10.70 3.35 -2.87
N LEU A 47 10.50 3.51 -1.56
CA LEU A 47 9.31 4.14 -0.99
C LEU A 47 9.59 5.59 -0.60
N VAL A 48 8.69 6.50 -0.97
CA VAL A 48 8.71 7.90 -0.50
C VAL A 48 7.43 8.19 0.28
N ARG A 49 7.59 8.61 1.55
CA ARG A 49 6.49 9.04 2.43
C ARG A 49 6.36 10.57 2.38
N GLN A 50 5.13 11.10 2.39
CA GLN A 50 4.92 12.55 2.46
C GLN A 50 5.23 13.09 3.87
N LYS A 51 5.99 14.21 3.96
CA LYS A 51 6.58 14.73 5.21
C LYS A 51 5.56 15.28 6.25
N ASN A 52 4.35 15.69 5.86
CA ASN A 52 3.44 16.45 6.75
C ASN A 52 2.31 15.64 7.38
N GLU A 53 2.47 14.33 7.56
CA GLU A 53 1.38 13.46 8.01
C GLU A 53 1.68 12.78 9.36
N ARG A 54 1.44 13.52 10.46
CA ARG A 54 1.62 12.99 11.83
C ARG A 54 0.62 11.87 12.17
N THR A 55 -0.59 11.97 11.63
CA THR A 55 -1.70 11.03 11.88
C THR A 55 -2.18 10.30 10.64
N ARG A 56 -1.62 10.57 9.46
CA ARG A 56 -2.00 9.95 8.18
C ARG A 56 -0.75 9.34 7.55
N CYS A 57 -0.93 8.44 6.58
CA CYS A 57 0.20 7.92 5.83
C CYS A 57 -0.13 7.84 4.35
N THR A 58 0.40 8.79 3.60
CA THR A 58 0.53 8.78 2.15
C THR A 58 1.94 8.38 1.78
N ALA A 59 2.04 7.32 0.99
CA ALA A 59 3.30 6.91 0.41
C ALA A 59 3.14 6.66 -1.09
N LYS A 60 4.23 6.86 -1.82
CA LYS A 60 4.32 6.63 -3.27
C LYS A 60 5.62 5.91 -3.60
N CYS A 61 5.69 5.34 -4.79
CA CYS A 61 6.95 4.85 -5.32
C CYS A 61 7.89 6.05 -5.53
N GLY A 62 9.17 5.84 -5.21
CA GLY A 62 10.23 6.84 -5.33
C GLY A 62 10.77 7.00 -6.73
N ILE A 63 10.41 6.10 -7.66
CA ILE A 63 10.76 6.24 -9.07
C ILE A 63 9.89 7.33 -9.69
N GLU A 64 10.52 8.29 -10.37
CA GLU A 64 9.84 9.39 -11.04
C GLU A 64 8.82 8.89 -12.08
N GLY A 65 7.65 9.52 -12.12
CA GLY A 65 6.56 9.11 -13.02
C GLY A 65 5.85 7.79 -12.64
N CYS A 66 6.26 7.13 -11.56
CA CYS A 66 5.58 5.93 -11.08
C CYS A 66 4.20 6.26 -10.49
N GLN A 67 3.16 5.56 -10.95
CA GLN A 67 1.79 5.78 -10.47
C GLN A 67 1.45 5.07 -9.16
N TRP A 68 2.30 4.16 -8.68
CA TRP A 68 2.04 3.43 -7.45
C TRP A 68 1.93 4.38 -6.25
N ARG A 69 0.81 4.27 -5.52
CA ARG A 69 0.50 5.13 -4.38
C ARG A 69 -0.45 4.46 -3.40
N ILE A 70 -0.23 4.70 -2.12
CA ILE A 70 -1.12 4.28 -1.04
C ILE A 70 -1.43 5.47 -0.12
N HIS A 71 -2.67 5.56 0.33
CA HIS A 71 -3.10 6.51 1.35
C HIS A 71 -3.94 5.81 2.41
N ALA A 72 -3.52 5.96 3.66
CA ALA A 72 -4.21 5.42 4.82
C ALA A 72 -4.37 6.48 5.92
N SER A 73 -5.47 6.40 6.65
CA SER A 73 -5.80 7.34 7.72
C SER A 73 -6.65 6.69 8.83
N PRO A 74 -6.70 7.30 10.02
CA PRO A 74 -7.48 6.77 11.13
C PRO A 74 -8.99 6.74 10.81
N VAL A 75 -9.71 5.82 11.41
CA VAL A 75 -11.17 5.68 11.31
C VAL A 75 -11.80 5.93 12.67
N GLY A 76 -12.71 6.90 12.76
CA GLY A 76 -13.47 7.16 13.98
C GLY A 76 -12.57 7.42 15.19
N ASP A 77 -12.51 6.45 16.10
CA ASP A 77 -11.92 6.48 17.45
C ASP A 77 -10.37 6.59 17.49
N THR A 78 -9.77 7.12 16.42
CA THR A 78 -8.34 7.45 16.22
C THR A 78 -7.32 6.31 16.25
N THR A 79 -7.66 5.18 16.85
CA THR A 79 -6.72 4.04 17.00
C THR A 79 -6.71 3.19 15.74
N THR A 80 -7.87 2.81 15.20
CA THR A 80 -7.93 1.98 13.98
C THR A 80 -7.49 2.77 12.75
N PHE A 81 -6.62 2.19 11.94
CA PHE A 81 -6.11 2.79 10.71
C PHE A 81 -6.67 2.07 9.48
N MET A 82 -7.01 2.78 8.41
CA MET A 82 -7.61 2.18 7.21
C MET A 82 -6.97 2.71 5.94
N ILE A 83 -6.74 1.82 4.98
CA ILE A 83 -6.38 2.19 3.61
C ILE A 83 -7.60 2.83 2.92
N LYS A 84 -7.53 4.14 2.66
CA LYS A 84 -8.60 4.92 2.02
C LYS A 84 -8.50 4.88 0.50
N SER A 85 -7.29 4.89 -0.03
CA SER A 85 -7.03 4.70 -1.45
C SER A 85 -5.74 3.93 -1.66
N TYR A 86 -5.73 3.12 -2.71
CA TYR A 86 -4.58 2.32 -3.10
C TYR A 86 -4.57 2.18 -4.62
N HIS A 87 -3.43 2.50 -5.21
CA HIS A 87 -3.12 2.32 -6.62
C HIS A 87 -1.93 1.35 -6.71
N ALA A 88 -2.23 0.09 -7.01
CA ALA A 88 -1.28 -1.02 -6.99
C ALA A 88 -0.34 -1.04 -8.21
N GLU A 89 -0.70 -0.34 -9.29
CA GLU A 89 0.07 -0.40 -10.54
C GLU A 89 1.36 0.40 -10.44
N HIS A 90 2.47 -0.28 -10.74
CA HIS A 90 3.78 0.33 -10.93
C HIS A 90 4.04 0.57 -12.41
N THR A 91 4.06 1.84 -12.82
CA THR A 91 4.48 2.21 -14.18
C THR A 91 6.00 2.20 -14.36
N CYS A 92 6.78 2.20 -13.27
CA CYS A 92 8.23 2.06 -13.31
C CYS A 92 8.72 0.66 -13.73
N VAL A 93 7.81 -0.30 -13.85
CA VAL A 93 8.11 -1.69 -14.27
C VAL A 93 7.73 -1.92 -15.75
N MET A 94 7.19 -0.93 -16.45
CA MET A 94 6.75 -1.05 -17.86
C MET A 94 7.98 -1.28 -18.77
N SER A 95 8.15 -2.34 -19.58
CA SER A 95 7.17 -3.04 -20.42
C SER A 95 7.68 -4.44 -20.82
N LYS A 96 7.01 -5.54 -20.45
CA LYS A 96 7.13 -6.83 -21.22
C LYS A 96 6.16 -6.87 -22.40
N LYS A 97 6.05 -5.76 -23.13
CA LYS A 97 5.47 -5.76 -24.48
C LYS A 97 6.55 -5.25 -25.42
N ASN A 98 7.52 -6.11 -25.72
CA ASN A 98 8.27 -5.97 -26.96
C ASN A 98 7.30 -6.30 -28.11
N THR A 99 6.49 -5.34 -28.54
CA THR A 99 5.73 -5.43 -29.79
C THR A 99 6.43 -4.58 -30.85
N LYS A 100 7.71 -4.88 -31.10
CA LYS A 100 8.28 -4.69 -32.45
C LYS A 100 8.45 -6.06 -33.08
N ALA A 101 7.33 -6.68 -33.44
CA ALA A 101 7.32 -7.63 -34.54
C ALA A 101 7.34 -6.77 -35.80
N THR A 102 8.49 -6.73 -36.46
CA THR A 102 8.64 -6.21 -37.81
C THR A 102 7.70 -7.01 -38.70
N SER A 103 6.67 -6.37 -39.26
CA SER A 103 6.00 -6.93 -40.43
C SER A 103 6.96 -6.79 -41.61
N ASP A 104 7.22 -7.92 -42.26
CA ASP A 104 7.97 -8.08 -43.50
C ASP A 104 7.48 -7.16 -44.63
#